data_AF-A0A517VTF4-F1
#
_entry.id   AF-A0A517VTF4-F1
#
_cell.length_a   1.000
_cell.length_b   1.000
_cell.length_c   1.000
_cell.angle_alpha   90.00
_cell.angle_beta   90.00
_cell.angle_gamma   90.00
#
_symmetry.space_group_name_H-M   'P 1'
#
loop_
_entity.id
_entity.type
_entity.pdbx_description
1 polymer ?
#
loop_
_entity_poly.entity_id
_entity_poly.type
_entity_poly.pdbx_seq_one_letter_code
_entity_poly.pdbx_strand_id
1 'polypeptide(L)'
;MIMFAFINDDSGSVSGSTHMGIPGWRKKRTGATGFELLLVLTMLLAGLVFTMVCGERFGLLGYLAGFPAGCAIAFAVLYGLIALFALLEGVVKDGIPYLPPCRSGNCRSGLLADFGDFELEQHEGEFGYFRCRCGELYERRRSEKRVLFVSANGDKVPYMKWQCCRGWCKERRDGKGDNSEDPSPK
;
A
#
# COMPACT_ATOMS: atom_id res chain seq x y z
N MET A 1 53.21 -22.12 -36.52
CA MET A 1 52.34 -21.40 -37.46
C MET A 1 51.73 -20.22 -36.71
N ILE A 2 52.36 -19.05 -36.90
CA ILE A 2 51.84 -17.66 -36.83
C ILE A 2 51.06 -17.31 -35.55
N MET A 3 51.64 -16.77 -34.46
CA MET A 3 52.24 -15.42 -34.29
C MET A 3 51.24 -14.30 -34.58
N PHE A 4 50.83 -13.51 -33.59
CA PHE A 4 50.84 -12.03 -33.60
C PHE A 4 50.41 -11.49 -32.23
N ALA A 5 51.39 -10.86 -31.58
CA ALA A 5 51.19 -9.90 -30.52
C ALA A 5 50.68 -8.59 -31.12
N PHE A 6 49.82 -7.87 -30.41
CA PHE A 6 49.74 -6.41 -30.52
C PHE A 6 49.61 -5.81 -29.11
N ILE A 7 50.71 -5.17 -28.74
CA ILE A 7 50.83 -4.15 -27.70
C ILE A 7 50.13 -2.91 -28.26
N ASN A 8 49.25 -2.29 -27.49
CA ASN A 8 48.89 -0.89 -27.71
C ASN A 8 49.04 -0.14 -26.39
N ASP A 9 50.14 0.62 -26.34
CA ASP A 9 50.34 1.80 -25.52
C ASP A 9 49.37 2.88 -25.99
N ASP A 10 48.52 3.39 -25.10
CA ASP A 10 47.92 4.72 -25.26
C ASP A 10 48.14 5.52 -23.99
N SER A 11 49.32 6.15 -23.96
CA SER A 11 49.66 7.27 -23.12
C SER A 11 48.78 8.48 -23.49
N GLY A 12 47.62 8.59 -22.85
CA GLY A 12 46.73 9.75 -22.90
C GLY A 12 46.80 10.59 -21.64
N SER A 13 47.73 11.54 -21.58
CA SER A 13 47.79 12.58 -20.55
C SER A 13 46.58 13.52 -20.66
N VAL A 14 45.56 13.33 -19.83
CA VAL A 14 44.48 14.29 -19.67
C VAL A 14 44.74 15.14 -18.43
N SER A 15 45.30 16.33 -18.66
CA SER A 15 45.35 17.43 -17.69
C SER A 15 43.93 17.94 -17.43
N GLY A 16 43.22 17.27 -16.53
CA GLY A 16 41.91 17.69 -16.02
C GLY A 16 42.07 18.49 -14.73
N SER A 17 42.06 19.82 -14.87
CA SER A 17 41.93 20.79 -13.78
C SER A 17 40.84 20.38 -12.78
N THR A 18 41.26 19.97 -11.59
CA THR A 18 40.39 19.64 -10.46
C THR A 18 39.96 20.95 -9.79
N HIS A 19 39.01 21.66 -10.41
CA HIS A 19 38.20 22.61 -9.66
C HIS A 19 37.31 21.80 -8.71
N MET A 20 37.75 21.68 -7.45
CA MET A 20 36.89 21.31 -6.32
C MET A 20 35.79 22.38 -6.18
N GLY A 21 34.74 22.23 -6.97
CA GLY A 21 33.47 22.90 -6.71
C GLY A 21 32.89 22.31 -5.43
N ILE A 22 32.96 23.07 -4.34
CA ILE A 22 32.20 22.80 -3.12
C ILE A 22 30.74 22.57 -3.56
N PRO A 23 30.13 21.40 -3.32
CA PRO A 23 28.74 21.18 -3.65
C PRO A 23 27.93 22.20 -2.85
N GLY A 24 27.47 23.25 -3.53
CA GLY A 24 26.58 24.24 -2.98
C GLY A 24 25.29 23.53 -2.63
N TRP A 25 25.13 23.17 -1.36
CA TRP A 25 23.87 22.75 -0.76
C TRP A 25 22.90 23.93 -0.84
N ARG A 26 22.31 24.17 -2.03
CA ARG A 26 21.10 24.96 -2.14
C ARG A 26 20.03 24.20 -1.37
N LYS A 27 19.89 24.51 -0.08
CA LYS A 27 18.70 24.18 0.71
C LYS A 27 17.52 24.70 -0.09
N LYS A 28 16.80 23.81 -0.78
CA LYS A 28 15.45 24.12 -1.28
C LYS A 28 14.69 24.58 -0.04
N ARG A 29 14.25 25.84 -0.05
CA ARG A 29 13.29 26.32 0.95
C ARG A 29 11.99 25.58 0.66
N THR A 30 11.81 24.42 1.28
CA THR A 30 10.50 23.79 1.39
C THR A 30 9.66 24.77 2.20
N GLY A 31 8.81 25.52 1.52
CA GLY A 31 7.79 26.32 2.19
C GLY A 31 6.92 25.39 3.02
N ALA A 32 6.43 25.88 4.16
CA ALA A 32 5.50 25.13 4.99
C ALA A 32 4.33 24.67 4.11
N THR A 33 4.05 23.36 4.15
CA THR A 33 2.90 22.83 3.41
C THR A 33 1.61 23.37 4.04
N GLY A 34 0.54 23.54 3.26
CA GLY A 34 -0.74 24.03 3.81
C GLY A 34 -1.26 23.13 4.95
N PHE A 35 -0.93 21.85 4.91
CA PHE A 35 -1.21 20.88 5.97
C PHE A 35 -0.44 21.18 7.27
N GLU A 36 0.86 21.49 7.19
CA GLU A 36 1.65 21.89 8.35
C GLU A 36 1.09 23.16 9.01
N LEU A 37 0.68 24.15 8.20
CA LEU A 37 0.05 25.37 8.70
C LEU A 37 -1.28 25.08 9.42
N LEU A 38 -2.12 24.21 8.85
CA LEU A 38 -3.37 23.80 9.49
C LEU A 38 -3.14 23.05 10.80
N LEU A 39 -2.13 22.18 10.84
CA LEU A 39 -1.75 21.42 12.04
C LEU A 39 -1.26 22.35 13.14
N VAL A 40 -0.36 23.30 12.82
CA VAL A 40 0.10 24.30 13.78
C VAL A 40 -1.06 25.16 14.27
N LEU A 41 -1.95 25.61 13.37
CA LEU A 41 -3.11 26.42 13.74
C LEU A 41 -4.05 25.67 14.70
N THR A 42 -4.34 24.40 14.42
CA THR A 42 -5.19 23.57 15.30
C THR A 42 -4.55 23.33 16.67
N MET A 43 -3.21 23.15 16.74
CA MET A 43 -2.48 23.08 18.01
C MET A 43 -2.62 24.36 18.82
N LEU A 44 -2.44 25.53 18.18
CA LEU A 44 -2.53 26.83 18.83
C LEU A 44 -3.94 27.09 19.36
N LEU A 45 -4.98 26.77 18.57
CA LEU A 45 -6.37 26.90 18.98
C LEU A 45 -6.69 25.97 20.17
N ALA A 46 -6.22 24.71 20.13
CA ALA A 46 -6.40 23.77 21.24
C ALA A 46 -5.72 24.28 22.52
N GLY A 47 -4.48 24.76 22.42
CA GLY A 47 -3.78 25.39 23.54
C GLY A 47 -4.52 26.59 24.12
N LEU A 48 -5.05 27.46 23.27
CA LEU A 48 -5.79 28.66 23.68
C LEU A 48 -7.11 28.31 24.38
N VAL A 49 -7.88 27.37 23.83
CA VAL A 49 -9.11 26.86 24.47
C VAL A 49 -8.80 26.27 25.84
N PHE A 50 -7.76 25.43 25.94
CA PHE A 50 -7.39 24.80 27.20
C PHE A 50 -6.91 25.83 28.24
N THR A 51 -6.19 26.86 27.78
CA THR A 51 -5.77 27.99 28.62
C THR A 51 -6.96 28.73 29.22
N MET A 52 -7.99 29.03 28.43
CA MET A 52 -9.19 29.70 28.92
C MET A 52 -9.91 28.84 29.96
N VAL A 53 -10.14 27.56 29.65
CA VAL A 53 -10.85 26.62 30.54
C VAL A 53 -10.09 26.39 31.85
N CYS A 54 -8.77 26.17 31.79
CA CYS A 54 -7.96 25.98 32.98
C CYS A 54 -7.79 27.29 33.76
N GLY A 55 -7.67 28.42 33.07
CA GLY A 55 -7.55 29.74 33.69
C GLY A 55 -8.76 30.11 34.54
N GLU A 56 -9.98 29.84 34.05
CA GLU A 56 -11.21 30.08 34.80
C GLU A 56 -11.31 29.20 36.07
N ARG A 57 -10.77 27.98 36.04
CA ARG A 57 -10.88 27.03 37.16
C ARG A 57 -9.73 27.10 38.17
N PHE A 58 -8.52 27.38 37.72
CA PHE A 58 -7.29 27.31 38.53
C PHE A 58 -6.58 28.67 38.65
N GLY A 59 -7.20 29.74 38.15
CA GLY A 59 -6.65 31.10 38.19
C GLY A 59 -5.36 31.24 37.39
N LEU A 60 -4.42 32.04 37.90
CA LEU A 60 -3.16 32.37 37.21
C LEU A 60 -2.34 31.13 36.82
N LEU A 61 -2.30 30.12 37.69
CA LEU A 61 -1.61 28.85 37.43
C LEU A 61 -2.24 28.11 36.24
N GLY A 62 -3.57 28.18 36.12
CA GLY A 62 -4.31 27.62 34.98
C GLY A 62 -3.98 28.30 33.65
N TYR A 63 -3.78 29.62 33.65
CA TYR A 63 -3.35 30.34 32.46
C TYR A 63 -1.92 30.00 32.04
N LEU A 64 -0.99 29.84 32.99
CA LEU A 64 0.40 29.49 32.68
C LEU A 64 0.54 28.05 32.16
N ALA A 65 -0.12 27.10 32.82
CA ALA A 65 0.01 25.67 32.50
C ALA A 65 -0.97 25.20 31.42
N GLY A 66 -2.08 25.90 31.22
CA GLY A 66 -3.14 25.49 30.30
C GLY A 66 -2.71 25.43 28.85
N PHE A 67 -1.90 26.39 28.39
CA PHE A 67 -1.42 26.41 27.00
C PHE A 67 -0.52 25.21 26.66
N PRO A 68 0.60 24.95 27.37
CA PRO A 68 1.44 23.80 27.08
C PRO A 68 0.69 22.47 27.28
N ALA A 69 -0.20 22.38 28.27
CA ALA A 69 -1.03 21.20 28.46
C ALA A 69 -1.99 20.94 27.28
N GLY A 70 -2.68 21.98 26.79
CA GLY A 70 -3.57 21.87 25.63
C GLY A 70 -2.84 21.46 24.35
N CYS A 71 -1.66 22.03 24.11
CA CYS A 71 -0.79 21.63 23.02
C CYS A 71 -0.35 20.16 23.15
N ALA A 72 0.10 19.73 24.34
CA ALA A 72 0.52 18.34 24.57
C ALA A 72 -0.63 17.33 24.34
N ILE A 73 -1.85 17.67 24.80
CA ILE A 73 -3.04 16.83 24.59
C ILE A 73 -3.38 16.74 23.11
N ALA A 74 -3.43 17.85 22.39
CA ALA A 74 -3.72 17.85 20.96
C ALA A 74 -2.66 17.04 20.17
N PHE A 75 -1.40 17.11 20.59
CA PHE A 75 -0.31 16.33 19.98
C PHE A 75 -0.52 14.84 20.22
N ALA A 76 -0.81 14.45 21.47
CA ALA A 76 -1.06 13.07 21.85
C ALA A 76 -2.27 12.48 21.12
N VAL A 77 -3.35 13.26 20.98
CA VAL A 77 -4.54 12.85 20.21
C VAL A 77 -4.19 12.64 18.73
N LEU A 78 -3.46 13.58 18.12
CA LEU A 78 -3.07 13.45 16.72
C LEU A 78 -2.20 12.21 16.47
N TYR A 79 -1.16 12.01 17.30
CA TYR A 79 -0.33 10.81 17.20
C TYR A 79 -1.10 9.53 17.49
N GLY A 80 -2.02 9.56 18.46
CA GLY A 80 -2.91 8.46 18.76
C GLY A 80 -3.78 8.08 17.57
N LEU A 81 -4.35 9.06 16.87
CA LEU A 81 -5.14 8.83 15.65
C LEU A 81 -4.28 8.29 14.50
N ILE A 82 -3.07 8.81 14.30
CA ILE A 82 -2.15 8.29 13.27
C ILE A 82 -1.76 6.84 13.59
N ALA A 83 -1.41 6.54 14.84
CA ALA A 83 -1.09 5.20 15.28
C ALA A 83 -2.28 4.25 15.14
N LEU A 84 -3.49 4.69 15.53
CA LEU A 84 -4.71 3.93 15.36
C LEU A 84 -4.99 3.66 13.87
N PHE A 85 -4.81 4.66 13.01
CA PHE A 85 -5.00 4.50 11.57
C PHE A 85 -3.98 3.52 10.98
N ALA A 86 -2.71 3.60 11.39
CA ALA A 86 -1.67 2.66 10.99
C ALA A 86 -1.97 1.23 11.47
N LEU A 87 -2.47 1.07 12.70
CA LEU A 87 -2.91 -0.22 13.23
C LEU A 87 -4.12 -0.76 12.46
N LEU A 88 -5.10 0.10 12.16
CA LEU A 88 -6.26 -0.28 11.35
C LEU A 88 -5.84 -0.67 9.94
N GLU A 89 -4.90 0.05 9.31
CA GLU A 89 -4.33 -0.36 8.04
C GLU A 89 -3.62 -1.70 8.12
N GLY A 90 -2.84 -1.94 9.18
CA GLY A 90 -2.17 -3.21 9.45
C GLY A 90 -3.19 -4.34 9.59
N VAL A 91 -4.17 -4.18 10.47
CA VAL A 91 -5.25 -5.17 10.69
C VAL A 91 -6.08 -5.40 9.42
N VAL A 92 -6.33 -4.36 8.62
CA VAL A 92 -7.02 -4.51 7.34
C VAL A 92 -6.13 -5.22 6.31
N LYS A 93 -4.82 -4.98 6.28
CA LYS A 93 -3.89 -5.66 5.36
C LYS A 93 -3.63 -7.12 5.77
N ASP A 94 -3.51 -7.37 7.07
CA ASP A 94 -3.21 -8.68 7.65
C ASP A 94 -4.46 -9.55 7.82
N GLY A 95 -5.66 -8.95 7.87
CA GLY A 95 -6.93 -9.67 7.96
C GLY A 95 -7.57 -10.03 6.62
N ILE A 96 -7.08 -9.50 5.50
CA ILE A 96 -7.62 -9.79 4.16
C ILE A 96 -6.81 -10.92 3.54
N PRO A 97 -7.34 -12.16 3.45
CA PRO A 97 -6.68 -13.24 2.73
C PRO A 97 -6.41 -12.82 1.29
N TYR A 98 -5.15 -12.92 0.87
CA TYR A 98 -4.71 -12.40 -0.41
C TYR A 98 -5.28 -13.22 -1.58
N LEU A 99 -5.63 -14.48 -1.37
CA LEU A 99 -6.28 -15.30 -2.38
C LEU A 99 -7.63 -15.82 -1.88
N PRO A 100 -8.59 -16.08 -2.78
CA PRO A 100 -9.77 -16.87 -2.44
C PRO A 100 -9.38 -18.33 -2.19
N PRO A 101 -10.23 -19.11 -1.49
CA PRO A 101 -10.08 -20.56 -1.45
C PRO A 101 -10.14 -21.16 -2.86
N CYS A 102 -9.45 -22.28 -3.06
CA CYS A 102 -9.47 -22.98 -4.35
C CYS A 102 -10.90 -23.44 -4.71
N ARG A 103 -11.20 -23.50 -6.01
CA ARG A 103 -12.49 -23.91 -6.56
C ARG A 103 -12.92 -25.30 -6.10
N SER A 104 -11.96 -26.20 -5.93
CA SER A 104 -12.18 -27.55 -5.39
C SER A 104 -12.51 -27.57 -3.90
N GLY A 105 -12.24 -26.47 -3.18
CA GLY A 105 -12.41 -26.37 -1.73
C GLY A 105 -11.31 -27.04 -0.90
N ASN A 106 -10.30 -27.65 -1.53
CA ASN A 106 -9.29 -28.45 -0.83
C ASN A 106 -8.06 -27.65 -0.35
N CYS A 107 -7.78 -26.50 -0.97
CA CYS A 107 -6.63 -25.65 -0.62
C CYS A 107 -7.11 -24.42 0.17
N ARG A 108 -6.41 -24.09 1.25
CA ARG A 108 -6.67 -22.89 2.04
C ARG A 108 -5.84 -21.72 1.52
N SER A 109 -6.47 -20.57 1.41
CA SER A 109 -5.75 -19.35 1.11
C SER A 109 -5.09 -18.78 2.36
N GLY A 110 -3.90 -18.21 2.17
CA GLY A 110 -3.19 -17.52 3.22
C GLY A 110 -3.27 -15.99 3.10
N LEU A 111 -2.51 -15.32 3.96
CA LEU A 111 -2.42 -13.86 4.09
C LEU A 111 -1.38 -13.28 3.12
N LEU A 112 -1.20 -11.96 3.11
CA LEU A 112 -0.21 -11.31 2.23
C LEU A 112 1.22 -11.82 2.44
N ALA A 113 1.55 -12.22 3.67
CA ALA A 113 2.88 -12.69 4.06
C ALA A 113 3.10 -14.19 3.80
N ASP A 114 2.02 -14.95 3.63
CA ASP A 114 2.05 -16.40 3.42
C ASP A 114 0.88 -16.77 2.52
N PHE A 115 1.15 -17.18 1.28
CA PHE A 115 0.10 -17.53 0.32
C PHE A 115 -0.64 -18.82 0.68
N GLY A 116 -0.21 -19.55 1.73
CA GLY A 116 -0.82 -20.80 2.19
C GLY A 116 -0.51 -21.96 1.23
N ASP A 117 -1.55 -22.63 0.73
CA ASP A 117 -1.40 -23.76 -0.21
C ASP A 117 -1.22 -23.33 -1.68
N PHE A 118 -0.91 -22.05 -1.92
CA PHE A 118 -0.72 -21.47 -3.25
C PHE A 118 0.74 -21.08 -3.46
N GLU A 119 1.26 -21.42 -4.64
CA GLU A 119 2.60 -21.03 -5.08
C GLU A 119 2.50 -19.96 -6.18
N LEU A 120 3.34 -18.93 -6.09
CA LEU A 120 3.47 -17.92 -7.14
C LEU A 120 4.27 -18.52 -8.29
N GLU A 121 3.63 -18.74 -9.44
CA GLU A 121 4.27 -19.37 -10.59
C GLU A 121 5.00 -18.33 -11.46
N GLN A 122 4.37 -17.17 -11.68
CA GLN A 122 4.93 -16.11 -12.49
C GLN A 122 4.39 -14.74 -12.09
N HIS A 123 5.24 -13.72 -12.15
CA HIS A 123 4.88 -12.33 -11.93
C HIS A 123 5.19 -11.51 -13.18
N GLU A 124 4.16 -11.00 -13.84
CA GLU A 124 4.27 -10.25 -15.08
C GLU A 124 3.68 -8.85 -14.90
N GLY A 125 4.53 -7.90 -14.53
CA GLY A 125 4.14 -6.51 -14.30
C GLY A 125 3.13 -6.35 -13.16
N GLU A 126 1.86 -6.07 -13.47
CA GLU A 126 0.79 -5.95 -12.48
C GLU A 126 0.05 -7.26 -12.19
N PHE A 127 0.33 -8.32 -12.95
CA PHE A 127 -0.35 -9.60 -12.88
C PHE A 127 0.50 -10.62 -12.12
N GLY A 128 -0.12 -11.30 -11.16
CA GLY A 128 0.45 -12.47 -10.49
C GLY A 128 -0.35 -13.72 -10.86
N TYR A 129 0.36 -14.77 -11.25
CA TYR A 129 -0.19 -16.09 -11.51
C TYR A 129 0.12 -17.01 -10.32
N PHE A 130 -0.94 -17.59 -9.75
CA PHE A 130 -0.89 -18.42 -8.54
C PHE A 130 -1.42 -19.79 -8.86
N ARG A 131 -0.62 -20.82 -8.59
CA ARG A 131 -1.01 -22.22 -8.76
C ARG A 131 -1.33 -22.80 -7.39
N CYS A 132 -2.50 -23.42 -7.26
CA CYS A 132 -2.83 -24.14 -6.03
C CYS A 132 -2.22 -25.54 -6.03
N ARG A 133 -2.18 -26.21 -4.87
CA ARG A 133 -1.75 -27.61 -4.77
C ARG A 133 -2.59 -28.59 -5.60
N CYS A 134 -3.86 -28.25 -5.92
CA CYS A 134 -4.67 -29.05 -6.85
C CYS A 134 -4.28 -28.90 -8.32
N GLY A 135 -3.32 -28.02 -8.64
CA GLY A 135 -2.84 -27.78 -10.01
C GLY A 135 -3.66 -26.76 -10.81
N GLU A 136 -4.67 -26.13 -10.21
CA GLU A 136 -5.43 -25.07 -10.84
C GLU A 136 -4.67 -23.73 -10.82
N LEU A 137 -4.78 -22.98 -11.91
CA LEU A 137 -4.11 -21.70 -12.10
C LEU A 137 -5.08 -20.53 -11.92
N TYR A 138 -4.63 -19.54 -11.17
CA TYR A 138 -5.38 -18.34 -10.85
C TYR A 138 -4.57 -17.10 -11.21
N GLU A 139 -5.23 -16.09 -11.75
CA GLU A 139 -4.62 -14.82 -12.07
C GLU A 139 -5.24 -13.73 -11.21
N ARG A 140 -4.38 -12.88 -10.64
CA ARG A 140 -4.79 -11.70 -9.89
C ARG A 140 -3.98 -10.49 -10.34
N ARG A 141 -4.68 -9.40 -10.61
CA ARG A 141 -4.05 -8.09 -10.80
C ARG A 141 -3.88 -7.38 -9.45
N ARG A 142 -2.71 -6.80 -9.21
CA ARG A 142 -2.36 -6.17 -7.91
C ARG A 142 -3.31 -5.06 -7.48
N SER A 143 -3.82 -4.28 -8.43
CA SER A 143 -4.76 -3.17 -8.21
C SER A 143 -6.22 -3.63 -8.09
N GLU A 144 -6.53 -4.86 -8.51
CA GLU A 144 -7.91 -5.37 -8.53
C GLU A 144 -8.23 -6.26 -7.33
N LYS A 145 -9.47 -6.15 -6.88
CA LYS A 145 -10.08 -7.02 -5.87
C LYS A 145 -10.69 -8.27 -6.48
N ARG A 146 -10.30 -8.66 -7.69
CA ARG A 146 -10.86 -9.79 -8.45
C ARG A 146 -9.77 -10.81 -8.73
N VAL A 147 -10.15 -12.08 -8.69
CA VAL A 147 -9.34 -13.21 -9.12
C VAL A 147 -10.04 -13.91 -10.26
N LEU A 148 -9.27 -14.20 -11.30
CA LEU A 148 -9.68 -14.94 -12.47
C LEU A 148 -9.13 -16.36 -12.37
N PHE A 149 -9.91 -17.34 -12.81
CA PHE A 149 -9.46 -18.71 -12.99
C PHE A 149 -8.97 -18.86 -14.44
N VAL A 150 -7.79 -19.44 -14.62
CA VAL A 150 -7.23 -19.74 -15.93
C VAL A 150 -7.51 -21.20 -16.24
N SER A 151 -8.37 -21.44 -17.24
CA SER A 151 -8.70 -22.78 -17.72
C SER A 151 -7.48 -23.45 -18.35
N ALA A 152 -7.50 -24.78 -18.50
CA ALA A 152 -6.45 -25.53 -19.18
C ALA A 152 -6.23 -25.08 -20.64
N ASN A 153 -7.27 -24.50 -21.26
CA ASN A 153 -7.21 -23.93 -22.60
C ASN A 153 -6.58 -22.53 -22.66
N GLY A 154 -6.24 -21.94 -21.50
CA GLY A 154 -5.77 -20.56 -21.38
C GLY A 154 -6.90 -19.52 -21.19
N ASP A 155 -8.17 -19.93 -21.26
CA ASP A 155 -9.30 -19.03 -21.08
C ASP A 155 -9.40 -18.49 -19.66
N LYS A 156 -9.61 -17.18 -19.52
CA LYS A 156 -9.73 -16.49 -18.23
C LYS A 156 -11.20 -16.33 -17.84
N VAL A 157 -11.62 -16.99 -16.75
CA VAL A 157 -13.01 -16.97 -16.27
C VAL A 157 -13.09 -16.22 -14.93
N PRO A 158 -14.05 -15.29 -14.74
CA PRO A 158 -14.26 -14.65 -13.44
C PRO A 158 -14.55 -15.67 -12.35
N TYR A 159 -13.75 -15.68 -11.29
CA TYR A 159 -13.89 -16.63 -10.19
C TYR A 159 -14.51 -15.99 -8.95
N MET A 160 -13.76 -15.09 -8.31
CA MET A 160 -14.21 -14.44 -7.07
C MET A 160 -13.76 -12.99 -7.00
N LYS A 161 -14.55 -12.18 -6.29
CA LYS A 161 -14.27 -10.77 -6.00
C LYS A 161 -14.31 -10.55 -4.49
N TRP A 162 -13.28 -9.89 -3.97
CA TRP A 162 -13.23 -9.45 -2.58
C TRP A 162 -14.17 -8.26 -2.36
N GLN A 163 -15.12 -8.43 -1.45
CA GLN A 163 -16.01 -7.38 -0.97
C GLN A 163 -15.63 -7.00 0.46
N CYS A 164 -15.54 -5.69 0.72
CA CYS A 164 -15.31 -5.19 2.06
C CYS A 164 -16.39 -5.77 3.00
N CYS A 165 -15.98 -6.31 4.15
CA CYS A 165 -16.85 -6.92 5.16
C CYS A 165 -17.55 -8.25 4.81
N ARG A 166 -17.53 -8.70 3.54
CA ARG A 166 -18.12 -10.00 3.13
C ARG A 166 -17.08 -11.04 2.73
N GLY A 167 -15.86 -10.60 2.48
CA GLY A 167 -14.78 -11.46 2.03
C GLY A 167 -14.88 -11.83 0.55
N TRP A 168 -14.37 -13.00 0.18
CA TRP A 168 -14.40 -13.49 -1.19
C TRP A 168 -15.80 -13.97 -1.58
N CYS A 169 -16.42 -13.27 -2.53
CA CYS A 169 -17.74 -13.60 -3.06
C CYS A 169 -17.62 -14.10 -4.50
N LYS A 170 -18.41 -15.12 -4.86
CA LYS A 170 -18.57 -15.51 -6.27
C LYS A 170 -19.12 -14.33 -7.05
N GLU A 171 -18.49 -14.01 -8.16
CA GLU A 171 -19.01 -12.99 -9.06
C GLU A 171 -20.29 -13.53 -9.70
N ARG A 172 -21.44 -12.94 -9.35
CA ARG A 172 -22.66 -13.19 -10.14
C ARG A 172 -22.34 -12.67 -11.53
N ARG A 173 -22.61 -13.49 -12.56
CA ARG A 173 -22.79 -12.93 -13.91
C ARG A 173 -24.00 -12.02 -13.77
N ASP A 174 -23.75 -10.75 -13.44
CA ASP A 174 -24.79 -9.75 -13.42
C ASP A 174 -25.24 -9.66 -14.87
N GLY A 175 -26.31 -10.39 -15.15
CA GLY A 175 -26.95 -10.44 -16.44
C GLY A 175 -27.38 -9.04 -16.82
N LYS A 176 -26.48 -8.34 -17.52
CA LYS A 176 -26.91 -7.38 -18.52
C LYS A 176 -27.54 -8.26 -19.60
N GLY A 177 -28.86 -8.36 -19.53
CA GLY A 177 -29.64 -9.41 -20.17
C GLY A 177 -29.35 -9.56 -21.64
N ASP A 178 -28.91 -10.75 -22.03
CA ASP A 178 -29.37 -11.35 -23.26
C ASP A 178 -30.41 -12.39 -22.86
N ASN A 179 -31.67 -12.07 -23.17
CA ASN A 179 -32.73 -13.06 -23.32
C ASN A 179 -32.34 -13.94 -24.52
N SER A 180 -31.46 -14.92 -24.33
CA SER A 180 -31.41 -16.07 -25.22
C SER A 180 -32.02 -17.24 -24.46
N GLU A 181 -33.27 -17.50 -24.81
CA GLU A 181 -33.97 -18.76 -24.59
C GLU A 181 -33.01 -19.92 -24.80
N ASP A 182 -32.93 -20.85 -23.84
CA ASP A 182 -32.42 -22.17 -24.11
C ASP A 182 -33.40 -23.20 -23.53
N PRO A 183 -33.81 -24.21 -24.32
CA PRO A 183 -34.96 -25.05 -24.05
C PRO A 183 -34.60 -26.17 -23.07
N SER A 184 -35.59 -26.55 -22.26
CA SER A 184 -35.53 -27.73 -21.39
C SER A 184 -35.03 -28.98 -22.12
N PRO A 185 -34.10 -29.75 -21.53
CA PRO A 185 -33.97 -31.16 -21.87
C PRO A 185 -35.06 -31.95 -21.14
N LYS A 186 -35.73 -32.83 -21.90
CA LYS A 186 -36.65 -33.87 -21.41
C LYS A 186 -35.89 -34.97 -20.69
#